data_AF-A0A158KMV6-F1
#
_entry.id   AF-A0A158KMV6-F1
#
_cell.length_a   1.000
_cell.length_b   1.000
_cell.length_c   1.000
_cell.angle_alpha   90.00
_cell.angle_beta   90.00
_cell.angle_gamma   90.00
#
_symmetry.space_group_name_H-M   'P 1'
#
loop_
_entity.id
_entity.type
_entity.pdbx_description
1 polymer ?
#
loop_
_entity_poly.entity_id
_entity_poly.type
_entity_poly.pdbx_seq_one_letter_code
_entity_poly.pdbx_strand_id
1 'polypeptide(L)'
;MAARGSGKAARRDDGLFSLAERQVLDLYDAGVLSPAVLHRVIAAYTGRDIDWHEEAGAQSVDGRSVHEVVVLTMMPGRALRNAKKDFLSVIEHLTGDHDQPATAEEEPADEDDELLNQLSGAASKGANKRTKPAAQESASKKSPGFNPLVQARALRSPPKS
;
A
#
# COMPACT_ATOMS: atom_id res chain seq x y z
N MET A 1 20.78 0.15 40.47
CA MET A 1 21.57 1.39 40.36
C MET A 1 22.44 1.30 39.12
N ALA A 2 22.23 2.25 38.20
CA ALA A 2 23.07 2.76 37.11
C ALA A 2 24.09 1.85 36.39
N ALA A 3 23.94 1.79 35.06
CA ALA A 3 24.93 2.43 34.17
C ALA A 3 24.24 2.88 32.87
N ARG A 4 24.11 4.20 32.72
CA ARG A 4 23.71 4.90 31.50
C ARG A 4 24.84 4.75 30.47
N GLY A 5 24.57 4.08 29.36
CA GLY A 5 25.41 4.13 28.16
C GLY A 5 25.18 5.43 27.42
N SER A 6 26.08 6.38 27.61
CA SER A 6 26.14 7.66 26.94
C SER A 6 26.52 7.52 25.46
N GLY A 7 25.55 7.67 24.57
CA GLY A 7 25.77 8.05 23.16
C GLY A 7 25.66 9.56 22.99
N LYS A 8 26.60 10.30 23.59
CA LYS A 8 26.75 11.76 23.40
C LYS A 8 27.95 12.01 22.49
N ALA A 9 27.75 11.79 21.19
CA ALA A 9 28.62 12.23 20.10
C ALA A 9 27.69 12.31 18.87
N ALA A 10 27.42 13.43 18.21
CA ALA A 10 28.06 14.73 18.15
C ALA A 10 26.99 15.83 18.09
N ARG A 11 27.12 16.87 18.92
CA ARG A 11 26.47 18.17 18.67
C ARG A 11 27.38 18.96 17.73
N ARG A 12 27.40 18.62 16.45
CA ARG A 12 28.10 19.42 15.44
C ARG A 12 27.15 19.53 14.26
N ASP A 13 26.57 20.73 14.17
CA ASP A 13 25.81 21.20 13.02
C ASP A 13 24.57 20.37 12.70
N ASP A 14 23.56 20.40 13.60
CA ASP A 14 22.26 19.78 13.37
C ASP A 14 21.54 20.51 12.20
N GLY A 15 21.91 20.14 10.98
CA GLY A 15 21.19 20.52 9.76
C GLY A 15 19.75 20.02 9.82
N LEU A 16 18.87 20.62 9.01
CA LEU A 16 17.47 20.20 8.96
C LEU A 16 17.33 18.71 8.58
N PHE A 17 18.28 18.16 7.82
CA PHE A 17 18.36 16.73 7.53
C PHE A 17 18.56 15.89 8.81
N SER A 18 19.51 16.23 9.68
CA SER A 18 19.73 15.53 10.96
C SER A 18 18.49 15.54 11.86
N LEU A 19 17.68 16.60 11.80
CA LEU A 19 16.41 16.66 12.52
C LEU A 19 15.36 15.72 11.91
N ALA A 20 15.22 15.75 10.58
CA ALA A 20 14.31 14.86 9.85
C ALA A 20 14.72 13.39 10.04
N GLU A 21 16.01 13.09 9.99
CA GLU A 21 16.60 11.78 10.24
C GLU A 21 16.17 11.23 11.60
N ARG A 22 16.40 11.98 12.68
CA ARG A 22 15.99 11.57 14.03
C ARG A 22 14.48 11.35 14.12
N GLN A 23 13.69 12.24 13.52
CA GLN A 23 12.24 12.10 13.55
C GLN A 23 11.75 10.82 12.84
N VAL A 24 12.32 10.49 11.69
CA VAL A 24 11.97 9.26 10.96
C VAL A 24 12.38 8.03 11.77
N LEU A 25 13.59 8.04 12.36
CA LEU A 25 14.08 6.93 13.19
C LEU A 25 13.25 6.75 14.47
N ASP A 26 12.89 7.82 15.16
CA ASP A 26 12.04 7.77 16.37
C ASP A 26 10.66 7.16 16.07
N LEU A 27 10.06 7.52 14.92
CA LEU A 27 8.78 6.95 14.48
C LEU A 27 8.90 5.47 14.11
N TYR A 28 10.02 5.08 13.51
CA TYR A 28 10.32 3.69 13.18
C TYR A 28 10.51 2.85 14.45
N ASP A 29 11.29 3.33 15.40
CA ASP A 29 11.54 2.68 16.68
C ASP A 29 10.27 2.55 17.53
N ALA A 30 9.37 3.53 17.43
CA ALA A 30 8.05 3.48 18.04
C ALA A 30 7.07 2.53 17.33
N GLY A 31 7.43 1.97 16.17
CA GLY A 31 6.60 1.05 15.39
C GLY A 31 5.39 1.71 14.71
N VAL A 32 5.40 3.04 14.58
CA VAL A 32 4.31 3.82 13.97
C VAL A 32 4.63 4.32 12.57
N LEU A 33 5.85 4.07 12.08
CA LEU A 33 6.26 4.46 10.74
C LEU A 33 5.56 3.57 9.70
N SER A 34 4.58 4.17 9.01
CA SER A 34 3.93 3.61 7.82
C SER A 34 4.28 4.46 6.59
N PRO A 35 4.05 3.95 5.36
CA PRO A 35 4.29 4.70 4.12
C PRO A 35 3.61 6.08 4.12
N ALA A 36 2.36 6.15 4.58
CA ALA A 36 1.60 7.40 4.67
C ALA A 36 2.18 8.39 5.69
N VAL A 37 2.65 7.88 6.85
CA VAL A 37 3.29 8.72 7.88
C VAL A 37 4.60 9.27 7.34
N LEU A 38 5.41 8.44 6.67
CA LEU A 38 6.66 8.85 6.07
C LEU A 38 6.45 9.96 5.04
N HIS A 39 5.48 9.81 4.14
CA HIS A 39 5.13 10.85 3.17
C HIS A 39 4.79 12.17 3.87
N ARG A 40 3.96 12.13 4.92
CA ARG A 40 3.58 13.33 5.68
C ARG A 40 4.78 13.99 6.38
N VAL A 41 5.71 13.20 6.90
CA VAL A 41 6.93 13.71 7.53
C VAL A 41 7.77 14.43 6.47
N ILE A 42 8.03 13.80 5.32
CA ILE A 42 8.80 14.39 4.22
C ILE A 42 8.10 15.65 3.69
N ALA A 43 6.77 15.61 3.51
CA ALA A 43 5.95 16.75 3.11
C ALA A 43 6.03 17.94 4.08
N ALA A 44 6.23 17.70 5.38
CA ALA A 44 6.41 18.78 6.35
C ALA A 44 7.74 19.53 6.20
N TYR A 45 8.68 18.90 5.48
CA TYR A 45 10.03 19.39 5.22
C TYR A 45 10.19 19.97 3.81
N THR A 46 9.21 19.79 2.91
CA THR A 46 9.26 20.39 1.59
C THR A 46 9.05 21.89 1.64
N GLY A 47 9.78 22.62 0.79
CA GLY A 47 9.89 24.08 0.86
C GLY A 47 10.90 24.60 1.88
N ARG A 48 11.66 23.72 2.54
CA ARG A 48 12.84 24.07 3.34
C ARG A 48 14.09 23.53 2.62
N ASP A 49 15.19 24.27 2.64
CA ASP A 49 16.49 23.84 2.08
C ASP A 49 17.09 22.67 2.86
N ILE A 50 16.47 21.48 2.73
CA ILE A 50 16.99 20.21 3.25
C ILE A 50 17.79 19.53 2.15
N ASP A 51 19.03 19.19 2.47
CA ASP A 51 19.85 18.33 1.63
C ASP A 51 19.63 16.87 1.99
N TRP A 52 18.82 16.18 1.18
CA TRP A 52 18.58 14.74 1.32
C TRP A 52 19.76 13.87 0.85
N HIS A 53 20.84 14.45 0.32
CA HIS A 53 22.03 13.70 -0.12
C HIS A 53 23.07 13.51 0.98
N GLU A 54 22.89 14.19 2.12
CA GLU A 54 23.75 14.12 3.29
C GLU A 54 23.91 12.66 3.78
N GLU A 55 25.06 12.35 4.37
CA GLU A 55 25.27 11.01 4.93
C GLU A 55 24.49 10.85 6.24
N ALA A 56 23.77 9.73 6.34
CA ALA A 56 23.05 9.36 7.54
C ALA A 56 24.03 9.17 8.71
N GLY A 57 23.91 10.00 9.74
CA GLY A 57 24.76 9.98 10.93
C GLY A 57 24.13 9.23 12.10
N ALA A 58 22.80 9.06 12.10
CA ALA A 58 22.06 8.39 13.15
C ALA A 58 21.58 6.98 12.71
N GLN A 59 21.37 6.12 13.70
CA GLN A 59 20.91 4.75 13.52
C GLN A 59 19.76 4.46 14.48
N SER A 60 18.82 3.65 14.02
CA SER A 60 17.73 3.06 14.83
C SER A 60 18.28 2.07 15.87
N VAL A 61 17.45 1.68 16.83
CA VAL A 61 17.72 0.61 17.81
C VAL A 61 18.12 -0.71 17.15
N ASP A 62 17.65 -0.99 15.93
CA ASP A 62 18.01 -2.20 15.17
C ASP A 62 19.30 -2.05 14.32
N GLY A 63 19.96 -0.89 14.42
CA GLY A 63 21.20 -0.57 13.71
C GLY A 63 21.00 -0.08 12.27
N ARG A 64 19.76 0.13 11.82
CA ARG A 64 19.47 0.62 10.47
C ARG A 64 19.60 2.14 10.38
N SER A 65 20.13 2.60 9.25
CA SER A 65 20.15 4.02 8.88
C SER A 65 18.80 4.49 8.36
N VAL A 66 18.57 5.82 8.33
CA VAL A 66 17.33 6.39 7.77
C VAL A 66 17.11 5.98 6.31
N HIS A 67 18.17 5.85 5.52
CA HIS A 67 18.09 5.39 4.12
C HIS A 67 17.48 3.99 4.03
N GLU A 68 17.95 3.07 4.87
CA GLU A 68 17.45 1.69 4.88
C GLU A 68 16.02 1.62 5.40
N VAL A 69 15.71 2.36 6.46
CA VAL A 69 14.36 2.43 7.06
C VAL A 69 13.34 2.92 6.05
N VAL A 70 13.65 4.00 5.33
CA VAL A 70 12.76 4.56 4.29
C VAL A 70 12.57 3.58 3.13
N VAL A 71 13.66 2.97 2.65
CA VAL A 71 13.58 1.97 1.56
C VAL A 71 12.77 0.75 1.99
N LEU A 72 12.95 0.24 3.21
CA LEU A 72 12.17 -0.89 3.71
C LEU A 72 10.69 -0.56 3.85
N THR A 73 10.37 0.67 4.23
CA THR A 73 8.99 1.13 4.43
C THR A 73 8.27 1.30 3.09
N MET A 74 8.93 1.92 2.11
CA MET A 74 8.31 2.25 0.81
C MET A 74 8.49 1.15 -0.25
N MET A 75 9.53 0.32 -0.12
CA MET A 75 9.87 -0.74 -1.07
C MET A 75 10.19 -2.06 -0.33
N PRO A 76 9.18 -2.70 0.29
CA PRO A 76 9.39 -3.94 1.03
C PRO A 76 9.94 -5.04 0.10
N GLY A 77 10.89 -5.83 0.59
CA GLY A 77 11.51 -6.93 -0.16
C GLY A 77 12.67 -6.52 -1.08
N ARG A 78 12.99 -5.21 -1.20
CA ARG A 78 14.18 -4.75 -1.93
C ARG A 78 15.45 -5.04 -1.14
N ALA A 79 16.51 -5.45 -1.84
CA ALA A 79 17.82 -5.68 -1.24
C ALA A 79 18.49 -4.34 -0.87
N LEU A 80 18.92 -4.19 0.38
CA LEU A 80 19.56 -2.96 0.91
C LEU A 80 20.96 -2.65 0.35
N ARG A 81 21.41 -3.34 -0.71
CA ARG A 81 22.76 -3.21 -1.28
C ARG A 81 23.06 -1.78 -1.76
N ASN A 82 22.04 -1.06 -2.23
CA ASN A 82 22.14 0.31 -2.72
C ASN A 82 21.12 1.25 -2.03
N ALA A 83 20.92 1.07 -0.72
CA ALA A 83 19.88 1.78 0.04
C ALA A 83 19.89 3.31 -0.16
N LYS A 84 21.07 3.94 -0.27
CA LYS A 84 21.18 5.40 -0.54
C LYS A 84 20.57 5.80 -1.89
N LYS A 85 20.79 5.01 -2.94
CA LYS A 85 20.25 5.30 -4.28
C LYS A 85 18.75 5.09 -4.33
N ASP A 86 18.27 3.98 -3.77
CA ASP A 86 16.84 3.68 -3.70
C ASP A 86 16.11 4.72 -2.84
N PHE A 87 16.73 5.15 -1.74
CA PHE A 87 16.25 6.23 -0.89
C PHE A 87 16.06 7.54 -1.68
N LEU A 88 17.09 7.99 -2.40
CA LEU A 88 16.98 9.21 -3.20
C LEU A 88 15.85 9.12 -4.23
N SER A 89 15.69 7.97 -4.90
CA SER A 89 14.58 7.74 -5.83
C SER A 89 13.22 7.86 -5.16
N VAL A 90 13.08 7.37 -3.91
CA VAL A 90 11.84 7.49 -3.12
C VAL A 90 11.59 8.94 -2.71
N ILE A 91 12.61 9.66 -2.24
CA ILE A 91 12.46 11.06 -1.84
C ILE A 91 12.15 11.96 -3.05
N GLU A 92 12.82 11.76 -4.19
CA GLU A 92 12.51 12.47 -5.44
C GLU A 92 11.06 12.24 -5.86
N HIS A 93 10.59 11.00 -5.76
CA HIS A 93 9.19 10.68 -6.04
C HIS A 93 8.23 11.40 -5.08
N LEU A 94 8.45 11.31 -3.76
CA LEU A 94 7.57 11.91 -2.75
C LEU A 94 7.57 13.44 -2.75
N THR A 95 8.69 14.07 -3.14
CA THR A 95 8.79 15.53 -3.26
C THR A 95 8.28 16.05 -4.60
N GLY A 96 8.28 15.20 -5.64
CA GLY A 96 7.67 15.50 -6.95
C GLY A 96 6.15 15.35 -6.99
N ASP A 97 5.56 14.55 -6.10
CA ASP A 97 4.15 14.15 -6.12
C ASP A 97 3.22 15.05 -5.29
N HIS A 98 3.64 16.27 -4.92
CA HIS A 98 2.89 17.18 -4.06
C HIS A 98 1.49 17.61 -4.54
N ASP A 99 1.05 17.17 -5.72
CA ASP A 99 -0.28 17.43 -6.28
C ASP A 99 -1.22 16.20 -6.29
N GLN A 100 -0.73 14.99 -5.95
CA GLN A 100 -1.55 13.78 -6.00
C GLN A 100 -1.89 13.29 -4.58
N PRO A 101 -3.18 13.16 -4.21
CA PRO A 101 -3.53 12.46 -2.99
C PRO A 101 -3.10 11.01 -3.16
N ALA A 102 -2.31 10.50 -2.20
CA ALA A 102 -1.88 9.12 -2.09
C ALA A 102 -3.06 8.16 -2.26
N THR A 103 -3.34 7.83 -3.51
CA THR A 103 -4.22 6.75 -3.90
C THR A 103 -3.27 5.58 -3.96
N ALA A 104 -3.52 4.60 -3.11
CA ALA A 104 -2.84 3.32 -3.19
C ALA A 104 -3.20 2.72 -4.57
N GLU A 105 -2.36 2.98 -5.57
CA GLU A 105 -2.42 2.32 -6.87
C GLU A 105 -1.70 0.97 -6.72
N GLU A 106 -2.47 -0.04 -6.34
CA GLU A 106 -2.31 -1.36 -6.93
C GLU A 106 -2.61 -1.21 -8.43
N GLU A 107 -1.60 -1.39 -9.27
CA GLU A 107 -1.75 -1.66 -10.70
C GLU A 107 -1.06 -3.01 -10.97
N PRO A 108 -1.64 -3.85 -11.84
CA PRO A 108 -2.13 -3.41 -13.14
C PRO A 108 -3.64 -3.56 -13.34
N ALA A 109 -4.28 -2.47 -13.76
CA ALA A 109 -5.53 -2.52 -14.50
C ALA A 109 -5.29 -3.21 -15.84
N ASP A 110 -5.60 -4.51 -15.90
CA ASP A 110 -5.89 -5.21 -17.16
C ASP A 110 -7.18 -6.06 -17.05
N GLU A 111 -7.97 -5.90 -15.97
CA GLU A 111 -9.17 -6.73 -15.73
C GLU A 111 -10.51 -5.97 -15.92
N ASP A 112 -10.50 -4.63 -15.84
CA ASP A 112 -11.74 -3.83 -15.95
C ASP A 112 -12.23 -3.64 -17.39
N ASP A 113 -11.34 -3.60 -18.38
CA ASP A 113 -11.72 -3.51 -19.80
C ASP A 113 -12.39 -4.80 -20.31
N GLU A 114 -12.03 -5.96 -19.76
CA GLU A 114 -12.66 -7.24 -20.10
C GLU A 114 -14.05 -7.37 -19.48
N LEU A 115 -14.27 -6.82 -18.28
CA LEU A 115 -15.59 -6.72 -17.64
C LEU A 115 -16.53 -5.75 -18.38
N LEU A 116 -16.02 -4.61 -18.86
CA LEU A 116 -16.80 -3.67 -19.68
C LEU A 116 -17.17 -4.26 -21.05
N ASN A 117 -16.27 -5.04 -21.66
CA ASN A 117 -16.59 -5.79 -22.88
C ASN A 117 -17.61 -6.91 -22.64
N GLN A 118 -17.58 -7.58 -21.48
CA GLN A 118 -18.60 -8.57 -21.10
C GLN A 118 -19.97 -7.93 -20.83
N LEU A 119 -20.00 -6.73 -20.24
CA LEU A 119 -21.24 -5.98 -19.98
C LEU A 119 -21.82 -5.36 -21.25
N SER A 120 -20.96 -4.90 -22.17
CA SER A 120 -21.34 -4.35 -23.48
C SER A 120 -21.72 -5.45 -24.49
N GLY A 121 -21.21 -6.68 -24.31
CA GLY A 121 -21.44 -7.82 -25.21
C GLY A 121 -22.82 -8.50 -25.12
N ALA A 122 -23.69 -8.12 -24.18
CA ALA A 122 -25.03 -8.72 -24.05
C ALA A 122 -26.08 -8.14 -25.00
N ALA A 123 -25.71 -7.23 -25.91
CA ALA A 123 -26.65 -6.53 -26.76
C ALA A 123 -26.26 -6.48 -28.26
N SER A 124 -25.83 -7.58 -28.88
CA SER A 124 -26.00 -7.75 -30.35
C SER A 124 -25.59 -9.13 -30.90
N LYS A 125 -26.54 -10.07 -30.94
CA LYS A 125 -26.66 -11.11 -31.99
C LYS A 125 -28.00 -11.83 -31.82
N GLY A 126 -28.89 -11.94 -32.80
CA GLY A 126 -28.77 -11.62 -34.21
C GLY A 126 -30.16 -11.47 -34.84
N ALA A 127 -30.17 -10.76 -35.96
CA ALA A 127 -31.28 -10.79 -36.89
C ALA A 127 -31.40 -12.20 -37.48
N ASN A 128 -32.56 -12.83 -37.35
CA ASN A 128 -33.03 -13.73 -38.40
C ASN A 128 -34.56 -13.71 -38.55
N LYS A 129 -34.96 -13.83 -39.80
CA LYS A 129 -36.22 -13.42 -40.41
C LYS A 129 -37.30 -14.52 -40.29
N ARG A 130 -38.49 -14.13 -39.82
CA ARG A 130 -39.88 -14.64 -40.02
C ARG A 130 -40.10 -16.14 -40.38
N THR A 131 -40.95 -16.83 -39.59
CA THR A 131 -42.25 -17.44 -40.02
C THR A 131 -43.06 -18.10 -38.88
N LYS A 132 -44.30 -17.61 -38.69
CA LYS A 132 -45.59 -18.24 -38.26
C LYS A 132 -45.72 -19.16 -37.02
N PRO A 133 -46.93 -19.19 -36.40
CA PRO A 133 -47.13 -19.68 -35.04
C PRO A 133 -47.53 -21.17 -34.99
N ALA A 134 -46.98 -21.89 -34.03
CA ALA A 134 -47.56 -23.14 -33.53
C ALA A 134 -47.28 -23.22 -32.03
N ALA A 135 -48.36 -23.39 -31.27
CA ALA A 135 -48.36 -23.54 -29.83
C ALA A 135 -47.52 -24.74 -29.40
N GLN A 136 -46.68 -24.56 -28.38
CA GLN A 136 -46.44 -25.62 -27.39
C GLN A 136 -45.89 -25.02 -26.10
N GLU A 137 -46.76 -25.11 -25.11
CA GLU A 137 -46.54 -24.96 -23.68
C GLU A 137 -45.43 -25.91 -23.20
N SER A 138 -44.39 -25.38 -22.57
CA SER A 138 -43.66 -26.09 -21.53
C SER A 138 -42.90 -25.11 -20.63
N ALA A 139 -43.55 -24.82 -19.51
CA ALA A 139 -43.08 -24.26 -18.24
C ALA A 139 -41.59 -23.88 -18.13
N SER A 140 -41.39 -22.59 -17.88
CA SER A 140 -40.18 -21.98 -17.33
C SER A 140 -39.82 -22.63 -15.97
N LYS A 141 -38.82 -23.50 -15.95
CA LYS A 141 -38.15 -23.89 -14.71
C LYS A 141 -37.22 -22.75 -14.29
N LYS A 142 -37.76 -21.78 -13.56
CA LYS A 142 -36.99 -20.78 -12.81
C LYS A 142 -36.04 -21.54 -11.87
N SER A 143 -34.74 -21.42 -12.11
CA SER A 143 -33.74 -21.86 -11.14
C SER A 143 -33.99 -21.10 -9.83
N PRO A 144 -34.05 -21.79 -8.67
CA PRO A 144 -34.08 -21.07 -7.41
C PRO A 144 -32.77 -20.29 -7.29
N GLY A 145 -32.88 -18.98 -7.08
CA GLY A 145 -31.73 -18.10 -6.89
C GLY A 145 -30.80 -18.64 -5.79
N PHE A 146 -29.52 -18.33 -5.93
CA PHE A 146 -28.48 -18.73 -4.99
C PHE A 146 -28.85 -18.29 -3.56
N ASN A 147 -29.10 -19.27 -2.68
CA ASN A 147 -29.43 -19.04 -1.28
C ASN A 147 -28.24 -19.48 -0.40
N PRO A 148 -27.34 -18.56 0.00
CA PRO A 148 -26.10 -18.91 0.70
C PRO A 148 -26.35 -19.54 2.09
N LEU A 149 -27.55 -19.37 2.66
CA LEU A 149 -27.93 -19.99 3.94
C LEU A 149 -28.23 -21.49 3.82
N VAL A 150 -28.42 -22.02 2.61
CA VAL A 150 -28.62 -23.46 2.37
C VAL A 150 -27.30 -24.23 2.49
N GLN A 151 -26.17 -23.56 2.29
CA GLN A 151 -24.83 -24.16 2.47
C GLN A 151 -24.32 -24.06 3.91
N ALA A 152 -24.96 -23.26 4.77
CA ALA A 152 -24.60 -23.12 6.17
C ALA A 152 -25.09 -24.33 6.99
N ARG A 153 -24.32 -25.42 6.96
CA ARG A 153 -24.52 -26.59 7.83
C ARG A 153 -24.20 -26.20 9.28
N ALA A 154 -25.21 -26.24 10.15
CA ALA A 154 -25.06 -25.92 11.57
C ALA A 154 -23.99 -26.82 12.23
N LEU A 155 -23.00 -26.18 12.87
CA LEU A 155 -22.03 -26.85 13.73
C LEU A 155 -22.79 -27.38 14.96
N ARG A 156 -22.85 -28.70 15.11
CA ARG A 156 -23.43 -29.34 16.30
C ARG A 156 -22.59 -28.94 17.51
N SER A 157 -23.22 -28.35 18.51
CA SER A 157 -22.60 -28.08 19.81
C SER A 157 -22.13 -29.40 20.46
N PRO A 158 -20.98 -29.40 21.16
CA PRO A 158 -20.48 -30.58 21.85
C PRO A 158 -21.35 -30.91 23.08
N PRO A 159 -21.43 -32.18 23.50
CA PRO A 159 -22.17 -32.58 24.69
C PRO A 159 -21.53 -32.00 25.95
N LYS A 160 -22.39 -31.54 26.85
CA LYS A 160 -22.07 -31.05 28.19
C LYS A 160 -21.83 -32.28 29.09
N SER A 161 -20.62 -32.42 29.62
CA SER A 161 -20.31 -33.36 30.71
C SER A 161 -20.81 -32.83 32.05
#